data_AF-A0A671REF4-F1
#
_entry.id   AF-A0A671REF4-F1
#
_cell.length_a   1.000
_cell.length_b   1.000
_cell.length_c   1.000
_cell.angle_alpha   90.00
_cell.angle_beta   90.00
_cell.angle_gamma   90.00
#
_symmetry.space_group_name_H-M   'P 1'
#
loop_
_entity.id
_entity.type
_entity.pdbx_description
1 polymer ?
#
loop_
_entity_poly.entity_id
_entity_poly.type
_entity_poly.pdbx_seq_one_letter_code
_entity_poly.pdbx_strand_id
1 'polypeptide(L)'
;MKSVVKLFKLGSSPPVDKVDMKCKQGENLLCVFLFFGPELPQEIQNKHISKPKRCSRSEQKAHHRSSVTDDHKSFMQHKNRPHPGPAAPSSRAQISIAVYPDLSHLNLFVLCLQMMKFAWDNYKRYAWGKNELRPLTRNGHTGNMFGGLRGASIVDSLDTLYIMGLMEEYEEAKEWIQNNLDLNSNGEASLFEVNIRYVGGLLSAYYLTGAEIFKQKVMELGEKLLPAFNTPTGIPRGVINLGRVSCRHGFPLVFSDHVSIGGLGDSFYEYLIKSYLMSEKTDQEAQKMYYRAMEAIETNLVQKSPGGLTYVAEWRGGILDHKMGHLACFSGGMIGIGADDGPAGQRQHYLDLAAEITHTCHESYSRSATKLGPEAFRFDAGAEATANRLSDRYYILRPEVIESYMYMWRLTHNPKYREWGWEAVEALEKHCRVDAGFSGIRDVYASTVSHDNMQQSFFLSETLKYLYLLFSDDDLLPLEDWVFNTEAHPLPVIRKRFFMRLSGPTAARQFQL
;
A
#
# COMPACT_ATOMS: atom_id res chain seq x y z
N MET A 1 -15.67 32.75 -20.30
CA MET A 1 -15.59 33.02 -18.84
C MET A 1 -16.89 33.58 -18.21
N LYS A 2 -18.10 33.32 -18.75
CA LYS A 2 -19.38 33.72 -18.10
C LYS A 2 -20.52 32.67 -18.18
N SER A 3 -20.20 31.37 -18.33
CA SER A 3 -21.25 30.34 -18.48
C SER A 3 -21.15 29.13 -17.54
N VAL A 4 -20.27 29.13 -16.52
CA VAL A 4 -20.12 27.98 -15.59
C VAL A 4 -20.57 28.28 -14.14
N VAL A 5 -20.92 29.53 -13.81
CA VAL A 5 -21.27 29.93 -12.43
C VAL A 5 -22.78 29.83 -12.13
N LYS A 6 -23.56 29.07 -12.92
CA LYS A 6 -25.04 29.04 -12.76
C LYS A 6 -25.61 27.78 -12.11
N LEU A 7 -24.81 26.79 -11.72
CA LEU A 7 -25.29 25.55 -11.09
C LEU A 7 -25.07 25.45 -9.56
N PHE A 8 -24.43 26.44 -8.94
CA PHE A 8 -24.30 26.50 -7.47
C PHE A 8 -24.56 27.92 -6.95
N LYS A 9 -25.84 28.31 -6.89
CA LYS A 9 -26.29 29.42 -6.06
C LYS A 9 -27.65 29.06 -5.47
N LEU A 10 -27.68 28.79 -4.17
CA LEU A 10 -28.73 29.21 -3.23
C LEU A 10 -28.21 28.96 -1.81
N GLY A 11 -28.09 30.02 -1.02
CA GLY A 11 -27.66 29.98 0.39
C GLY A 11 -26.53 30.96 0.70
N SER A 12 -26.87 32.18 1.07
CA SER A 12 -25.99 33.28 1.49
C SER A 12 -25.31 33.01 2.84
N SER A 13 -23.98 33.18 2.93
CA SER A 13 -23.18 33.18 4.17
C SER A 13 -22.63 34.59 4.49
N PRO A 14 -22.56 35.01 5.76
CA PRO A 14 -21.96 36.30 6.18
C PRO A 14 -20.41 36.21 6.25
N PRO A 15 -19.67 37.34 6.42
CA PRO A 15 -18.24 37.41 6.13
C PRO A 15 -17.38 36.66 7.15
N VAL A 16 -16.29 36.06 6.64
CA VAL A 16 -15.29 35.29 7.40
C VAL A 16 -14.36 36.24 8.14
N ASP A 17 -14.40 36.22 9.47
CA ASP A 17 -13.40 36.85 10.32
C ASP A 17 -12.11 36.02 10.38
N LYS A 18 -10.96 36.71 10.38
CA LYS A 18 -9.61 36.12 10.44
C LYS A 18 -9.41 35.38 11.76
N VAL A 19 -9.16 34.07 11.70
CA VAL A 19 -8.70 33.28 12.86
C VAL A 19 -7.17 33.17 12.84
N ASP A 20 -6.55 33.64 13.92
CA ASP A 20 -5.10 33.68 14.16
C ASP A 20 -4.67 32.33 14.81
N MET A 21 -4.02 31.44 14.04
CA MET A 21 -3.57 30.12 14.52
C MET A 21 -2.18 30.22 15.19
N LYS A 22 -2.13 30.10 16.53
CA LYS A 22 -0.89 29.82 17.28
C LYS A 22 -0.83 28.34 17.63
N CYS A 23 0.05 27.58 16.98
CA CYS A 23 0.41 26.22 17.38
C CYS A 23 1.10 26.20 18.76
N LYS A 24 0.60 25.38 19.69
CA LYS A 24 1.36 24.93 20.87
C LYS A 24 2.05 23.61 20.53
N GLN A 25 3.33 23.50 20.86
CA GLN A 25 4.13 22.28 20.81
C GLN A 25 3.83 21.40 22.03
N GLY A 26 3.69 20.10 21.79
CA GLY A 26 3.57 19.06 22.81
C GLY A 26 2.16 18.46 22.85
N GLU A 27 2.10 17.18 22.49
CA GLU A 27 0.94 16.27 22.53
C GLU A 27 0.01 16.33 21.29
N ASN A 28 -0.24 15.14 20.72
CA ASN A 28 -1.03 14.79 19.52
C ASN A 28 -0.33 14.91 18.16
N LEU A 29 0.36 13.83 17.75
CA LEU A 29 0.83 13.60 16.37
C LEU A 29 0.16 12.40 15.67
N LEU A 30 -0.96 11.90 16.21
CA LEU A 30 -1.80 10.91 15.52
C LEU A 30 -2.74 11.55 14.48
N CYS A 31 -2.87 12.89 14.46
CA CYS A 31 -3.77 13.63 13.56
C CYS A 31 -3.14 14.06 12.22
N VAL A 32 -1.93 13.60 11.89
CA VAL A 32 -1.22 14.01 10.66
C VAL A 32 -1.43 12.99 9.52
N PHE A 33 -1.99 11.83 9.82
CA PHE A 33 -2.12 10.74 8.88
C PHE A 33 -3.61 10.46 8.69
N LEU A 34 -4.08 10.64 7.45
CA LEU A 34 -5.48 10.71 7.00
C LEU A 34 -6.05 12.15 7.01
N PHE A 35 -6.36 12.64 5.81
CA PHE A 35 -7.03 13.91 5.57
C PHE A 35 -8.34 14.03 6.38
N PHE A 36 -8.43 14.89 7.41
CA PHE A 36 -9.73 15.40 7.90
C PHE A 36 -9.70 16.87 8.33
N GLY A 37 -10.82 17.53 8.04
CA GLY A 37 -11.18 18.90 8.40
C GLY A 37 -11.59 19.07 9.89
N PRO A 38 -12.02 20.28 10.29
CA PRO A 38 -11.85 20.76 11.67
C PRO A 38 -13.10 20.63 12.54
N GLU A 39 -12.90 20.29 13.82
CA GLU A 39 -13.40 20.96 15.05
C GLU A 39 -13.78 19.98 16.17
N LEU A 40 -13.28 20.25 17.39
CA LEU A 40 -13.97 20.10 18.70
C LEU A 40 -13.07 20.62 19.87
N PRO A 41 -13.63 20.93 21.07
CA PRO A 41 -13.83 22.29 21.58
C PRO A 41 -12.79 22.75 22.63
N GLN A 42 -12.76 24.07 22.86
CA GLN A 42 -11.92 24.77 23.84
C GLN A 42 -12.24 24.36 25.28
N GLU A 43 -11.20 24.09 26.09
CA GLU A 43 -11.15 24.60 27.47
C GLU A 43 -9.75 24.51 28.14
N ILE A 44 -9.48 25.52 28.97
CA ILE A 44 -8.41 25.70 29.98
C ILE A 44 -7.04 26.28 29.52
N GLN A 45 -6.91 27.60 29.75
CA GLN A 45 -5.67 28.37 29.83
C GLN A 45 -4.98 28.21 31.20
N ASN A 46 -3.65 28.09 31.20
CA ASN A 46 -2.69 28.95 31.93
C ASN A 46 -1.41 28.20 32.31
N LYS A 47 -0.27 28.63 31.77
CA LYS A 47 0.93 29.05 32.53
C LYS A 47 2.05 29.49 31.59
N HIS A 48 2.64 30.63 31.97
CA HIS A 48 3.87 31.22 31.44
C HIS A 48 5.01 30.22 31.31
N ILE A 49 5.85 30.36 30.27
CA ILE A 49 7.32 30.27 30.37
C ILE A 49 7.99 31.04 29.22
N SER A 50 9.08 31.69 29.59
CA SER A 50 9.95 32.67 28.93
C SER A 50 10.72 32.19 27.70
N LYS A 51 10.95 33.12 26.75
CA LYS A 51 11.92 33.01 25.65
C LYS A 51 13.35 32.77 26.14
N PRO A 52 14.20 32.13 25.33
CA PRO A 52 15.56 32.63 25.18
C PRO A 52 16.02 32.86 23.73
N LYS A 53 17.12 33.61 23.67
CA LYS A 53 17.69 34.39 22.57
C LYS A 53 18.45 33.55 21.52
N ARG A 54 18.53 34.12 20.32
CA ARG A 54 19.56 33.79 19.30
C ARG A 54 20.97 34.01 19.87
N CYS A 55 21.92 33.17 19.45
CA CYS A 55 23.31 33.60 19.29
C CYS A 55 24.01 32.86 18.14
N SER A 56 25.01 33.55 17.61
CA SER A 56 25.69 33.42 16.32
C SER A 56 26.91 32.49 16.33
N ARG A 57 27.40 32.18 15.11
CA ARG A 57 28.66 31.50 14.79
C ARG A 57 29.90 32.26 15.27
N SER A 58 30.92 31.53 15.75
CA SER A 58 32.34 31.69 15.37
C SER A 58 33.24 30.64 16.03
N GLU A 59 34.22 30.12 15.26
CA GLU A 59 35.57 29.66 15.67
C GLU A 59 35.73 28.37 16.49
N GLN A 60 36.84 27.63 16.48
CA GLN A 60 37.90 27.26 15.52
C GLN A 60 38.76 26.19 16.26
N LYS A 61 39.19 25.14 15.53
CA LYS A 61 40.48 24.41 15.62
C LYS A 61 41.06 23.86 16.97
N ALA A 62 41.36 22.54 16.92
CA ALA A 62 42.68 21.89 17.03
C ALA A 62 42.99 20.91 18.20
N HIS A 63 43.75 19.86 17.81
CA HIS A 63 44.50 18.82 18.54
C HIS A 63 43.71 17.58 19.01
N HIS A 64 44.15 16.33 18.80
CA HIS A 64 45.52 15.78 18.77
C HIS A 64 45.65 14.49 17.92
N ARG A 65 46.88 14.19 17.48
CA ARG A 65 47.36 12.98 16.77
C ARG A 65 47.91 11.95 17.76
N SER A 66 47.74 10.66 17.47
CA SER A 66 48.70 9.53 17.57
C SER A 66 47.91 8.21 17.46
N SER A 67 48.37 7.07 16.97
CA SER A 67 49.55 6.62 16.22
C SER A 67 49.25 5.17 15.78
N VAL A 68 49.70 4.78 14.59
CA VAL A 68 49.71 3.42 14.04
C VAL A 68 50.94 2.67 14.55
N THR A 69 50.80 1.37 14.85
CA THR A 69 51.85 0.35 14.61
C THR A 69 51.21 -1.02 14.35
N ASP A 70 51.69 -1.63 13.27
CA ASP A 70 51.50 -3.01 12.82
C ASP A 70 52.01 -4.06 13.83
N ASP A 71 51.50 -5.31 13.77
CA ASP A 71 52.36 -6.45 13.41
C ASP A 71 51.62 -7.76 13.10
N HIS A 72 52.30 -8.54 12.25
CA HIS A 72 51.85 -9.69 11.46
C HIS A 72 51.97 -11.07 12.15
N LYS A 73 51.04 -11.97 11.77
CA LYS A 73 51.17 -13.42 11.41
C LYS A 73 52.24 -14.31 12.08
N SER A 74 51.84 -15.54 12.47
CA SER A 74 52.48 -16.81 12.02
C SER A 74 51.84 -18.12 12.57
N PHE A 75 51.43 -19.00 11.65
CA PHE A 75 51.58 -20.49 11.53
C PHE A 75 51.31 -21.43 12.72
N MET A 76 50.38 -22.41 12.66
CA MET A 76 50.28 -23.70 11.88
C MET A 76 50.93 -24.94 12.56
N GLN A 77 50.14 -26.03 12.64
CA GLN A 77 50.43 -27.46 12.32
C GLN A 77 50.01 -28.55 13.34
N HIS A 78 49.60 -29.68 12.72
CA HIS A 78 49.36 -31.07 13.17
C HIS A 78 47.92 -31.43 13.62
N LYS A 79 47.24 -32.47 13.09
CA LYS A 79 47.67 -33.78 12.54
C LYS A 79 46.59 -34.41 11.60
N ASN A 80 47.07 -35.23 10.66
CA ASN A 80 46.36 -36.04 9.64
C ASN A 80 45.68 -37.34 10.16
N ARG A 81 44.59 -37.80 9.51
CA ARG A 81 44.39 -39.13 8.80
C ARG A 81 42.88 -39.54 8.60
N PRO A 82 42.51 -40.46 7.67
CA PRO A 82 41.62 -40.13 6.53
C PRO A 82 40.33 -41.00 6.24
N HIS A 83 39.54 -40.50 5.25
CA HIS A 83 38.58 -41.14 4.29
C HIS A 83 37.16 -41.60 4.73
N PRO A 84 36.15 -41.71 3.82
CA PRO A 84 36.13 -41.54 2.34
C PRO A 84 35.11 -40.51 1.78
N GLY A 85 35.21 -40.24 0.46
CA GLY A 85 34.50 -39.19 -0.28
C GLY A 85 33.05 -39.50 -0.73
N PRO A 86 32.40 -38.54 -1.41
CA PRO A 86 30.95 -38.50 -1.58
C PRO A 86 30.45 -39.35 -2.76
N ALA A 87 29.37 -40.09 -2.53
CA ALA A 87 28.60 -40.77 -3.56
C ALA A 87 27.61 -39.78 -4.22
N ALA A 88 27.56 -39.77 -5.55
CA ALA A 88 26.54 -39.08 -6.33
C ALA A 88 25.21 -39.86 -6.32
N PRO A 89 24.04 -39.19 -6.24
CA PRO A 89 22.78 -39.81 -6.64
C PRO A 89 22.36 -39.32 -8.02
N SER A 90 22.17 -40.30 -8.90
CA SER A 90 21.46 -40.20 -10.17
C SER A 90 19.95 -40.14 -9.99
N SER A 91 19.29 -39.67 -11.04
CA SER A 91 17.87 -39.81 -11.40
C SER A 91 16.93 -38.67 -10.97
N ARG A 92 16.31 -38.11 -12.01
CA ARG A 92 15.36 -37.02 -12.05
C ARG A 92 14.00 -37.58 -11.64
N ALA A 93 13.61 -37.42 -10.38
CA ALA A 93 12.27 -37.73 -9.94
C ALA A 93 11.32 -36.63 -10.44
N GLN A 94 10.49 -36.95 -11.43
CA GLN A 94 9.30 -36.16 -11.75
C GLN A 94 8.33 -36.34 -10.58
N ILE A 95 8.03 -35.24 -9.88
CA ILE A 95 6.96 -35.20 -8.89
C ILE A 95 5.65 -35.12 -9.66
N SER A 96 4.90 -36.23 -9.74
CA SER A 96 3.51 -36.23 -10.17
C SER A 96 2.63 -35.79 -9.00
N ILE A 97 1.98 -34.64 -9.13
CA ILE A 97 0.99 -34.16 -8.17
C ILE A 97 -0.29 -34.99 -8.36
N ALA A 98 -0.61 -35.84 -7.38
CA ALA A 98 -1.90 -36.53 -7.32
C ALA A 98 -2.96 -35.57 -6.74
N VAL A 99 -4.04 -35.34 -7.50
CA VAL A 99 -5.16 -34.49 -7.11
C VAL A 99 -6.10 -35.29 -6.21
N TYR A 100 -6.22 -34.88 -4.94
CA TYR A 100 -7.26 -35.34 -4.01
C TYR A 100 -8.31 -34.22 -3.82
N PRO A 101 -9.62 -34.52 -3.70
CA PRO A 101 -10.67 -33.53 -3.94
C PRO A 101 -11.05 -32.63 -2.75
N ASP A 102 -10.37 -32.72 -1.61
CA ASP A 102 -10.79 -32.03 -0.37
C ASP A 102 -9.60 -31.44 0.46
N LEU A 103 -8.46 -31.20 -0.21
CA LEU A 103 -7.24 -30.62 0.37
C LEU A 103 -6.77 -29.36 -0.37
N SER A 104 -7.60 -28.80 -1.26
CA SER A 104 -7.24 -27.69 -2.14
C SER A 104 -6.87 -26.41 -1.36
N HIS A 105 -7.65 -26.01 -0.35
CA HIS A 105 -7.40 -24.77 0.38
C HIS A 105 -6.04 -24.73 1.11
N LEU A 106 -5.65 -25.82 1.77
CA LEU A 106 -4.35 -25.92 2.44
C LEU A 106 -3.18 -25.82 1.44
N ASN A 107 -3.35 -26.41 0.25
CA ASN A 107 -2.34 -26.34 -0.81
C ASN A 107 -2.18 -24.92 -1.38
N LEU A 108 -3.26 -24.15 -1.49
CA LEU A 108 -3.23 -22.77 -2.00
C LEU A 108 -2.59 -21.79 -1.01
N PHE A 109 -2.95 -21.91 0.27
CA PHE A 109 -2.32 -21.15 1.35
C PHE A 109 -0.81 -21.39 1.37
N VAL A 110 -0.40 -22.67 1.30
CA VAL A 110 1.02 -23.07 1.25
C VAL A 110 1.70 -22.54 -0.02
N LEU A 111 1.02 -22.51 -1.16
CA LEU A 111 1.60 -21.97 -2.39
C LEU A 111 1.86 -20.46 -2.29
N CYS A 112 0.92 -19.69 -1.73
CA CYS A 112 1.12 -18.25 -1.51
C CYS A 112 2.34 -17.98 -0.61
N LEU A 113 2.51 -18.78 0.44
CA LEU A 113 3.70 -18.75 1.30
C LEU A 113 4.99 -19.06 0.53
N GLN A 114 4.97 -20.08 -0.34
CA GLN A 114 6.11 -20.45 -1.19
C GLN A 114 6.45 -19.36 -2.21
N MET A 115 5.44 -18.69 -2.79
CA MET A 115 5.62 -17.57 -3.70
C MET A 115 6.29 -16.39 -2.98
N MET A 116 5.80 -16.05 -1.79
CA MET A 116 6.38 -14.99 -0.94
C MET A 116 7.82 -15.31 -0.59
N LYS A 117 8.09 -16.53 -0.09
CA LYS A 117 9.44 -16.95 0.24
C LYS A 117 10.38 -16.90 -0.97
N PHE A 118 9.93 -17.38 -2.13
CA PHE A 118 10.71 -17.32 -3.36
C PHE A 118 11.00 -15.88 -3.80
N ALA A 119 10.01 -14.99 -3.76
CA ALA A 119 10.17 -13.58 -4.11
C ALA A 119 11.12 -12.85 -3.14
N TRP A 120 10.97 -13.11 -1.84
CA TRP A 120 11.79 -12.52 -0.78
C TRP A 120 13.24 -13.03 -0.81
N ASP A 121 13.46 -14.34 -0.89
CA ASP A 121 14.80 -14.93 -0.90
C ASP A 121 15.64 -14.39 -2.08
N ASN A 122 15.00 -14.17 -3.23
CA ASN A 122 15.67 -13.56 -4.38
C ASN A 122 15.88 -12.05 -4.23
N TYR A 123 14.93 -11.32 -3.63
CA TYR A 123 15.14 -9.92 -3.24
C TYR A 123 16.35 -9.79 -2.31
N LYS A 124 16.39 -10.59 -1.23
CA LYS A 124 17.51 -10.63 -0.29
C LYS A 124 18.83 -10.99 -0.98
N ARG A 125 18.81 -11.94 -1.91
CA ARG A 125 20.03 -12.36 -2.61
C ARG A 125 20.61 -11.28 -3.54
N TYR A 126 19.77 -10.56 -4.27
CA TYR A 126 20.22 -9.72 -5.39
C TYR A 126 19.98 -8.22 -5.21
N ALA A 127 19.15 -7.83 -4.25
CA ALA A 127 18.66 -6.47 -4.08
C ALA A 127 18.57 -6.02 -2.60
N TRP A 128 19.20 -6.72 -1.65
CA TRP A 128 19.12 -6.37 -0.22
C TRP A 128 19.44 -4.90 0.06
N GLY A 129 18.52 -4.21 0.74
CA GLY A 129 18.62 -2.79 1.05
C GLY A 129 18.43 -1.85 -0.15
N LYS A 130 18.10 -2.37 -1.35
CA LYS A 130 17.57 -1.57 -2.47
C LYS A 130 16.05 -1.52 -2.36
N ASN A 131 15.42 -0.64 -3.15
CA ASN A 131 13.98 -0.45 -3.04
C ASN A 131 13.21 -1.59 -3.69
N GLU A 132 13.69 -2.09 -4.82
CA GLU A 132 13.02 -3.15 -5.60
C GLU A 132 14.05 -4.08 -6.24
N LEU A 133 13.58 -5.22 -6.74
CA LEU A 133 14.41 -6.22 -7.44
C LEU A 133 14.18 -6.15 -8.95
N ARG A 134 15.26 -6.26 -9.72
CA ARG A 134 15.21 -6.56 -11.16
C ARG A 134 15.58 -8.02 -11.38
N PRO A 135 14.59 -8.94 -11.46
CA PRO A 135 14.85 -10.37 -11.32
C PRO A 135 15.54 -10.99 -12.54
N LEU A 136 15.41 -10.43 -13.75
CA LEU A 136 16.13 -10.94 -14.93
C LEU A 136 17.61 -10.53 -14.88
N THR A 137 17.91 -9.29 -14.49
CA THR A 137 19.30 -8.80 -14.39
C THR A 137 19.96 -9.08 -13.05
N ARG A 138 19.22 -9.65 -12.09
CA ARG A 138 19.71 -10.05 -10.75
C ARG A 138 20.43 -8.92 -10.02
N ASN A 139 19.81 -7.75 -10.00
CA ASN A 139 20.30 -6.57 -9.28
C ASN A 139 19.13 -5.75 -8.71
N GLY A 140 19.43 -4.85 -7.76
CA GLY A 140 18.39 -4.00 -7.19
C GLY A 140 18.16 -2.69 -7.97
N HIS A 141 16.94 -2.18 -7.84
CA HIS A 141 16.50 -0.87 -8.31
C HIS A 141 16.21 0.04 -7.10
N THR A 142 16.59 1.33 -7.18
CA THR A 142 16.32 2.30 -6.10
C THR A 142 15.16 3.23 -6.46
N GLY A 143 14.80 3.39 -7.74
CA GLY A 143 13.82 4.41 -8.14
C GLY A 143 14.19 5.83 -7.69
N ASN A 144 13.44 6.83 -8.16
CA ASN A 144 13.61 8.21 -7.70
C ASN A 144 12.48 8.66 -6.76
N MET A 145 11.35 7.93 -6.74
CA MET A 145 10.14 8.34 -6.02
C MET A 145 10.31 8.43 -4.49
N PHE A 146 11.32 7.78 -3.93
CA PHE A 146 11.57 7.76 -2.48
C PHE A 146 12.64 8.77 -2.02
N GLY A 147 13.06 9.70 -2.88
CA GLY A 147 14.00 10.77 -2.51
C GLY A 147 15.32 10.28 -1.94
N GLY A 148 15.76 9.09 -2.35
CA GLY A 148 16.99 8.46 -1.86
C GLY A 148 16.83 7.59 -0.61
N LEU A 149 15.63 7.48 -0.03
CA LEU A 149 15.33 6.41 0.92
C LEU A 149 15.57 5.04 0.28
N ARG A 150 15.93 4.08 1.11
CA ARG A 150 16.31 2.72 0.72
C ARG A 150 15.40 1.70 1.41
N GLY A 151 15.42 0.45 0.93
CA GLY A 151 14.70 -0.66 1.55
C GLY A 151 13.18 -0.62 1.42
N ALA A 152 12.60 -0.02 0.38
CA ALA A 152 11.14 -0.03 0.18
C ALA A 152 10.55 -1.45 0.28
N SER A 153 11.08 -2.43 -0.46
CA SER A 153 10.64 -3.84 -0.34
C SER A 153 10.85 -4.44 1.04
N ILE A 154 11.85 -4.00 1.83
CA ILE A 154 12.04 -4.48 3.22
C ILE A 154 10.92 -3.95 4.09
N VAL A 155 10.64 -2.65 4.02
CA VAL A 155 9.62 -1.99 4.84
C VAL A 155 8.23 -2.47 4.47
N ASP A 156 7.93 -2.53 3.17
CA ASP A 156 6.64 -2.96 2.63
C ASP A 156 6.33 -4.42 2.99
N SER A 157 7.35 -5.29 3.06
CA SER A 157 7.13 -6.71 3.32
C SER A 157 7.03 -7.06 4.81
N LEU A 158 7.32 -6.14 5.75
CA LEU A 158 7.42 -6.47 7.18
C LEU A 158 6.19 -7.18 7.74
N ASP A 159 5.03 -6.57 7.51
CA ASP A 159 3.77 -7.09 8.00
C ASP A 159 3.40 -8.40 7.29
N THR A 160 3.70 -8.51 5.99
CA THR A 160 3.46 -9.71 5.18
C THR A 160 4.29 -10.89 5.69
N LEU A 161 5.59 -10.68 5.93
CA LEU A 161 6.47 -11.69 6.49
C LEU A 161 5.97 -12.14 7.86
N TYR A 162 5.53 -11.19 8.70
CA TYR A 162 5.02 -11.48 10.03
C TYR A 162 3.71 -12.30 10.01
N ILE A 163 2.70 -11.89 9.23
CA ILE A 163 1.40 -12.60 9.15
C ILE A 163 1.53 -13.98 8.47
N MET A 164 2.54 -14.15 7.61
CA MET A 164 2.84 -15.42 6.95
C MET A 164 3.69 -16.36 7.82
N GLY A 165 4.09 -15.93 9.03
CA GLY A 165 4.93 -16.73 9.93
C GLY A 165 6.38 -16.89 9.46
N LEU A 166 6.84 -16.08 8.50
CA LEU A 166 8.22 -16.03 8.01
C LEU A 166 9.11 -15.24 8.98
N MET A 167 9.24 -15.79 10.20
CA MET A 167 9.82 -15.07 11.33
C MET A 167 11.33 -14.85 11.22
N GLU A 168 12.06 -15.76 10.57
CA GLU A 168 13.50 -15.58 10.31
C GLU A 168 13.72 -14.38 9.39
N GLU A 169 12.98 -14.33 8.28
CA GLU A 169 13.00 -13.25 7.31
C GLU A 169 12.56 -11.91 7.91
N TYR A 170 11.51 -11.92 8.75
CA TYR A 170 11.04 -10.75 9.47
C TYR A 170 12.11 -10.21 10.44
N GLU A 171 12.80 -11.06 11.20
CA GLU A 171 13.84 -10.63 12.15
C GLU A 171 15.03 -10.01 11.42
N GLU A 172 15.45 -10.55 10.27
CA GLU A 172 16.49 -9.96 9.43
C GLU A 172 16.08 -8.61 8.84
N ALA A 173 14.82 -8.47 8.42
CA ALA A 173 14.26 -7.22 7.94
C ALA A 173 14.23 -6.15 9.06
N LYS A 174 13.80 -6.54 10.26
CA LYS A 174 13.81 -5.68 11.45
C LYS A 174 15.23 -5.23 11.81
N GLU A 175 16.19 -6.15 11.80
CA GLU A 175 17.59 -5.83 12.06
C GLU A 175 18.14 -4.83 11.03
N TRP A 176 17.82 -5.02 9.74
CA TRP A 176 18.20 -4.08 8.70
C TRP A 176 17.59 -2.70 8.93
N ILE A 177 16.33 -2.60 9.35
CA ILE A 177 15.69 -1.31 9.66
C ILE A 177 16.37 -0.62 10.84
N GLN A 178 16.69 -1.38 11.89
CA GLN A 178 17.35 -0.85 13.07
C GLN A 178 18.74 -0.27 12.74
N ASN A 179 19.51 -0.99 11.91
CA ASN A 179 20.92 -0.69 11.69
C ASN A 179 21.18 0.17 10.45
N ASN A 180 20.33 0.08 9.41
CA ASN A 180 20.63 0.57 8.07
C ASN A 180 19.57 1.50 7.46
N LEU A 181 18.34 1.57 8.00
CA LEU A 181 17.33 2.51 7.49
C LEU A 181 17.69 3.95 7.89
N ASP A 182 18.33 4.64 6.97
CA ASP A 182 18.66 6.06 7.08
C ASP A 182 17.52 6.94 6.53
N LEU A 183 16.92 7.73 7.40
CA LEU A 183 15.84 8.67 7.08
C LEU A 183 16.38 10.07 6.73
N ASN A 184 17.70 10.28 6.75
CA ASN A 184 18.36 11.55 6.42
C ASN A 184 18.79 11.64 4.95
N SER A 185 17.94 11.16 4.05
CA SER A 185 18.12 11.33 2.62
C SER A 185 17.85 12.79 2.18
N ASN A 186 18.56 13.26 1.17
CA ASN A 186 18.47 14.66 0.69
C ASN A 186 17.74 14.81 -0.66
N GLY A 187 17.08 13.75 -1.15
CA GLY A 187 16.39 13.74 -2.43
C GLY A 187 14.93 14.21 -2.34
N GLU A 188 14.35 14.46 -3.51
CA GLU A 188 12.93 14.74 -3.67
C GLU A 188 12.15 13.42 -3.68
N ALA A 189 11.25 13.24 -2.72
CA ALA A 189 10.38 12.09 -2.59
C ALA A 189 8.92 12.47 -2.86
N SER A 190 8.15 11.53 -3.39
CA SER A 190 6.70 11.61 -3.41
C SER A 190 6.18 11.50 -1.98
N LEU A 191 5.44 12.52 -1.52
CA LEU A 191 4.82 12.50 -0.19
C LEU A 191 3.87 11.30 -0.06
N PHE A 192 3.08 11.05 -1.10
CA PHE A 192 2.09 9.97 -1.14
C PHE A 192 2.77 8.60 -1.01
N GLU A 193 3.76 8.30 -1.87
CA GLU A 193 4.44 7.00 -1.89
C GLU A 193 5.19 6.73 -0.58
N VAL A 194 5.87 7.73 -0.02
CA VAL A 194 6.55 7.55 1.28
C VAL A 194 5.55 7.33 2.41
N ASN A 195 4.39 7.98 2.36
CA ASN A 195 3.36 7.83 3.38
C ASN A 195 2.71 6.44 3.35
N ILE A 196 2.22 6.00 2.19
CA ILE A 196 1.46 4.75 2.11
C ILE A 196 2.37 3.53 2.34
N ARG A 197 3.62 3.57 1.84
CA ARG A 197 4.60 2.47 1.94
C ARG A 197 5.39 2.50 3.24
N TYR A 198 6.23 3.53 3.45
CA TYR A 198 7.14 3.56 4.60
C TYR A 198 6.41 3.82 5.91
N VAL A 199 5.57 4.85 5.98
CA VAL A 199 4.82 5.14 7.22
C VAL A 199 3.81 4.02 7.48
N GLY A 200 3.05 3.59 6.47
CA GLY A 200 2.09 2.49 6.57
C GLY A 200 2.71 1.17 7.02
N GLY A 201 3.79 0.73 6.36
CA GLY A 201 4.47 -0.52 6.66
C GLY A 201 5.12 -0.53 8.04
N LEU A 202 5.79 0.55 8.44
CA LEU A 202 6.36 0.65 9.79
C LEU A 202 5.27 0.75 10.87
N LEU A 203 4.16 1.48 10.63
CA LEU A 203 3.05 1.53 11.58
C LEU A 203 2.40 0.16 11.76
N SER A 204 2.16 -0.57 10.67
CA SER A 204 1.54 -1.89 10.74
C SER A 204 2.47 -2.90 11.42
N ALA A 205 3.77 -2.86 11.12
CA ALA A 205 4.76 -3.65 11.83
C ALA A 205 4.78 -3.32 13.34
N TYR A 206 4.64 -2.05 13.73
CA TYR A 206 4.51 -1.67 15.14
C TYR A 206 3.26 -2.28 15.78
N TYR A 207 2.09 -2.13 15.16
CA TYR A 207 0.83 -2.62 15.73
C TYR A 207 0.75 -4.15 15.80
N LEU A 208 1.34 -4.86 14.85
CA LEU A 208 1.38 -6.32 14.84
C LEU A 208 2.35 -6.89 15.88
N THR A 209 3.48 -6.21 16.13
CA THR A 209 4.61 -6.81 16.87
C THR A 209 4.94 -6.14 18.20
N GLY A 210 4.50 -4.90 18.41
CA GLY A 210 4.87 -4.08 19.56
C GLY A 210 6.33 -3.59 19.57
N ALA A 211 7.10 -3.82 18.50
CA ALA A 211 8.51 -3.44 18.46
C ALA A 211 8.68 -1.91 18.33
N GLU A 212 9.14 -1.25 19.39
CA GLU A 212 9.24 0.21 19.49
C GLU A 212 10.17 0.85 18.44
N ILE A 213 11.10 0.10 17.83
CA ILE A 213 11.96 0.62 16.76
C ILE A 213 11.13 1.14 15.58
N PHE A 214 10.03 0.46 15.22
CA PHE A 214 9.19 0.89 14.11
C PHE A 214 8.47 2.18 14.44
N LYS A 215 7.91 2.30 15.64
CA LYS A 215 7.30 3.54 16.13
C LYS A 215 8.29 4.70 16.15
N GLN A 216 9.52 4.48 16.60
CA GLN A 216 10.56 5.51 16.57
C GLN A 216 10.84 6.00 15.15
N LYS A 217 10.99 5.07 14.19
CA LYS A 217 11.21 5.39 12.77
C LYS A 217 10.03 6.11 12.12
N VAL A 218 8.79 5.71 12.46
CA VAL A 218 7.58 6.41 11.98
C VAL A 218 7.53 7.84 12.50
N MET A 219 7.81 8.07 13.79
CA MET A 219 7.79 9.42 14.36
C MET A 219 8.83 10.32 13.71
N GLU A 220 10.06 9.81 13.53
CA GLU A 220 11.13 10.53 12.82
C GLU A 220 10.74 10.86 11.37
N LEU A 221 10.19 9.88 10.64
CA LEU A 221 9.77 10.08 9.25
C LEU A 221 8.58 11.06 9.17
N GLY A 222 7.61 10.95 10.08
CA GLY A 222 6.46 11.84 10.14
C GLY A 222 6.85 13.31 10.33
N GLU A 223 7.78 13.58 11.24
CA GLU A 223 8.33 14.94 11.43
C GLU A 223 8.97 15.49 10.15
N LYS A 224 9.63 14.64 9.37
CA LYS A 224 10.23 15.02 8.08
C LYS A 224 9.20 15.28 6.99
N LEU A 225 8.00 14.71 7.08
CA LEU A 225 6.93 14.89 6.11
C LEU A 225 6.06 16.13 6.38
N LEU A 226 5.98 16.59 7.64
CA LEU A 226 5.20 17.78 8.05
C LEU A 226 5.42 19.05 7.20
N PRO A 227 6.65 19.40 6.76
CA PRO A 227 6.85 20.58 5.93
C PRO A 227 6.11 20.58 4.59
N ALA A 228 5.64 19.43 4.10
CA ALA A 228 4.87 19.34 2.86
C ALA A 228 3.53 20.09 2.96
N PHE A 229 2.95 20.17 4.16
CA PHE A 229 1.68 20.82 4.47
C PHE A 229 1.83 22.32 4.71
N ASN A 230 3.06 22.86 4.74
CA ASN A 230 3.31 24.29 4.87
C ASN A 230 3.03 25.02 3.54
N THR A 231 1.75 25.10 3.19
CA THR A 231 1.20 25.83 2.06
C THR A 231 0.11 26.79 2.55
N PRO A 232 -0.22 27.84 1.80
CA PRO A 232 -1.26 28.79 2.23
C PRO A 232 -2.64 28.17 2.48
N THR A 233 -2.91 26.99 1.94
CA THR A 233 -4.20 26.30 2.05
C THR A 233 -4.19 25.11 3.01
N GLY A 234 -3.00 24.66 3.44
CA GLY A 234 -2.82 23.37 4.13
C GLY A 234 -2.83 22.15 3.21
N ILE A 235 -3.25 22.27 1.94
CA ILE A 235 -3.13 21.17 0.97
C ILE A 235 -1.64 20.91 0.72
N PRO A 236 -1.16 19.66 0.89
CA PRO A 236 0.26 19.38 0.81
C PRO A 236 0.81 19.45 -0.61
N ARG A 237 2.11 19.68 -0.72
CA ARG A 237 2.84 19.48 -1.98
C ARG A 237 3.01 17.98 -2.23
N GLY A 238 2.81 17.54 -3.47
CA GLY A 238 2.99 16.13 -3.85
C GLY A 238 4.44 15.63 -3.75
N VAL A 239 5.42 16.54 -3.76
CA VAL A 239 6.85 16.23 -3.63
C VAL A 239 7.45 17.01 -2.45
N ILE A 240 8.27 16.32 -1.67
CA ILE A 240 9.02 16.85 -0.52
C ILE A 240 10.50 16.51 -0.61
N ASN A 241 11.38 17.43 -0.19
CA ASN A 241 12.79 17.12 -0.02
C ASN A 241 13.05 16.67 1.43
N LEU A 242 13.46 15.43 1.64
CA LEU A 242 13.63 14.83 2.97
C LEU A 242 14.80 15.42 3.78
N GLY A 243 15.71 16.14 3.11
CA GLY A 243 16.92 16.73 3.68
C GLY A 243 16.82 18.21 4.00
N ARG A 244 15.77 18.89 3.54
CA ARG A 244 15.58 20.33 3.74
C ARG A 244 14.19 20.62 4.24
N VAL A 245 14.12 21.37 5.34
CA VAL A 245 12.86 21.88 5.93
C VAL A 245 12.09 22.80 4.96
N SER A 246 12.73 23.32 3.90
CA SER A 246 12.05 24.13 2.88
C SER A 246 11.79 23.35 1.59
N CYS A 247 10.52 23.07 1.30
CA CYS A 247 10.08 22.64 -0.03
C CYS A 247 10.20 23.83 -1.01
N ARG A 248 11.21 23.81 -1.89
CA ARG A 248 11.40 24.87 -2.90
C ARG A 248 10.68 24.58 -4.22
N HIS A 249 10.35 23.32 -4.49
CA HIS A 249 9.67 22.90 -5.71
C HIS A 249 8.59 21.88 -5.33
N GLY A 250 7.33 22.22 -5.59
CA GLY A 250 6.25 21.27 -5.62
C GLY A 250 5.54 21.47 -6.94
N PHE A 251 5.11 20.39 -7.59
CA PHE A 251 4.25 20.52 -8.76
C PHE A 251 2.99 21.32 -8.35
N PRO A 252 2.55 22.28 -9.18
CA PRO A 252 1.31 22.99 -8.91
C PRO A 252 0.16 21.99 -8.80
N LEU A 253 -0.81 22.26 -7.92
CA LEU A 253 -2.07 21.53 -7.90
C LEU A 253 -2.71 21.66 -9.28
N VAL A 254 -2.84 20.55 -9.99
CA VAL A 254 -3.47 20.53 -11.31
C VAL A 254 -4.95 20.24 -11.09
N PHE A 255 -5.78 21.27 -11.17
CA PHE A 255 -7.21 21.07 -11.38
C PHE A 255 -7.39 20.64 -12.84
N SER A 256 -7.69 19.35 -13.02
CA SER A 256 -7.99 18.78 -14.32
C SER A 256 -9.50 18.65 -14.47
N ASP A 257 -10.03 18.87 -15.68
CA ASP A 257 -11.39 18.45 -16.02
C ASP A 257 -11.45 16.92 -16.25
N HIS A 258 -10.66 16.14 -15.49
CA HIS A 258 -10.59 14.68 -15.54
C HIS A 258 -11.03 14.14 -14.18
N VAL A 259 -12.10 13.36 -14.18
CA VAL A 259 -12.58 12.62 -13.01
C VAL A 259 -12.39 11.14 -13.30
N SER A 260 -11.77 10.42 -12.36
CA SER A 260 -11.53 8.98 -12.47
C SER A 260 -11.58 8.37 -11.08
N ILE A 261 -12.10 7.15 -10.99
CA ILE A 261 -11.89 6.27 -9.84
C ILE A 261 -10.67 5.36 -10.05
N GLY A 262 -9.88 5.57 -11.10
CA GLY A 262 -8.54 5.01 -11.25
C GLY A 262 -7.48 6.02 -10.83
N GLY A 263 -6.28 5.89 -11.40
CA GLY A 263 -5.14 6.72 -11.04
C GLY A 263 -5.44 8.22 -10.97
N LEU A 264 -4.85 8.87 -9.96
CA LEU A 264 -5.04 10.28 -9.55
C LEU A 264 -6.30 10.57 -8.73
N GLY A 265 -7.23 9.63 -8.58
CA GLY A 265 -8.49 9.83 -7.84
C GLY A 265 -8.89 8.66 -6.94
N ASP A 266 -8.65 7.43 -7.36
CA ASP A 266 -8.84 6.17 -6.63
C ASP A 266 -8.79 6.27 -5.09
N SER A 267 -7.60 6.36 -4.52
CA SER A 267 -7.40 6.16 -3.08
C SER A 267 -7.92 7.31 -2.22
N PHE A 268 -8.30 8.45 -2.83
CA PHE A 268 -9.06 9.49 -2.13
C PHE A 268 -10.43 8.95 -1.69
N TYR A 269 -11.17 8.31 -2.60
CA TYR A 269 -12.50 7.75 -2.29
C TYR A 269 -12.39 6.60 -1.28
N GLU A 270 -11.38 5.77 -1.45
CA GLU A 270 -11.03 4.67 -0.55
C GLU A 270 -10.82 5.15 0.89
N TYR A 271 -10.09 6.25 1.06
CA TYR A 271 -9.76 6.78 2.38
C TYR A 271 -10.95 7.45 3.08
N LEU A 272 -11.99 7.87 2.34
CA LEU A 272 -13.22 8.36 2.96
C LEU A 272 -13.92 7.24 3.74
N ILE A 273 -14.15 6.09 3.10
CA ILE A 273 -14.78 4.96 3.80
C ILE A 273 -13.84 4.35 4.85
N LYS A 274 -12.54 4.22 4.54
CA LYS A 274 -11.57 3.67 5.49
C LYS A 274 -11.37 4.55 6.73
N SER A 275 -11.40 5.88 6.62
CA SER A 275 -11.37 6.75 7.81
C SER A 275 -12.60 6.58 8.68
N TYR A 276 -13.78 6.52 8.06
CA TYR A 276 -15.02 6.24 8.79
C TYR A 276 -14.92 4.93 9.57
N LEU A 277 -14.51 3.84 8.91
CA LEU A 277 -14.36 2.53 9.56
C LEU A 277 -13.28 2.55 10.66
N MET A 278 -12.10 3.12 10.38
CA MET A 278 -10.98 3.15 11.32
C MET A 278 -11.27 4.02 12.55
N SER A 279 -12.14 5.02 12.44
CA SER A 279 -12.56 5.89 13.56
C SER A 279 -13.61 5.25 14.49
N GLU A 280 -13.80 3.93 14.44
CA GLU A 280 -14.91 3.24 15.11
C GLU A 280 -16.26 3.84 14.68
N LYS A 281 -16.39 4.18 13.39
CA LYS A 281 -17.59 4.77 12.77
C LYS A 281 -17.99 6.15 13.35
N THR A 282 -17.04 6.89 13.93
CA THR A 282 -17.31 8.20 14.54
C THR A 282 -17.05 9.39 13.61
N ASP A 283 -16.27 9.21 12.54
CA ASP A 283 -16.00 10.23 11.52
C ASP A 283 -17.17 10.35 10.53
N GLN A 284 -18.20 11.08 10.97
CA GLN A 284 -19.44 11.29 10.21
C GLN A 284 -19.24 12.21 8.99
N GLU A 285 -18.17 12.99 8.95
CA GLU A 285 -17.83 13.81 7.77
C GLU A 285 -17.34 12.90 6.64
N ALA A 286 -16.41 11.98 6.95
CA ALA A 286 -15.92 10.97 6.02
C ALA A 286 -17.05 10.16 5.40
N GLN A 287 -17.98 9.68 6.24
CA GLN A 287 -19.13 8.90 5.82
C GLN A 287 -20.00 9.67 4.81
N LYS A 288 -20.33 10.93 5.12
CA LYS A 288 -21.16 11.78 4.24
C LYS A 288 -20.45 12.06 2.93
N MET A 289 -19.14 12.35 2.97
CA MET A 289 -18.35 12.59 1.77
C MET A 289 -18.30 11.35 0.88
N TYR A 290 -18.11 10.17 1.47
CA TYR A 290 -18.08 8.89 0.76
C TYR A 290 -19.40 8.62 0.03
N TYR A 291 -20.54 8.63 0.72
CA TYR A 291 -21.82 8.30 0.07
C TYR A 291 -22.28 9.36 -0.93
N ARG A 292 -21.94 10.64 -0.70
CA ARG A 292 -22.17 11.69 -1.70
C ARG A 292 -21.31 11.49 -2.95
N ALA A 293 -20.06 11.04 -2.78
CA ALA A 293 -19.21 10.68 -3.91
C ALA A 293 -19.74 9.44 -4.63
N MET A 294 -20.18 8.41 -3.90
CA MET A 294 -20.77 7.20 -4.48
C MET A 294 -22.01 7.49 -5.31
N GLU A 295 -22.94 8.29 -4.79
CA GLU A 295 -24.12 8.72 -5.56
C GLU A 295 -23.72 9.39 -6.88
N ALA A 296 -22.69 10.25 -6.87
CA ALA A 296 -22.18 10.90 -8.06
C ALA A 296 -21.45 9.93 -9.01
N ILE A 297 -20.65 9.01 -8.48
CA ILE A 297 -19.94 7.98 -9.26
C ILE A 297 -20.95 7.07 -9.96
N GLU A 298 -21.97 6.59 -9.24
CA GLU A 298 -23.01 5.74 -9.81
C GLU A 298 -23.83 6.46 -10.88
N THR A 299 -24.22 7.70 -10.61
CA THR A 299 -25.02 8.48 -11.55
C THR A 299 -24.27 8.83 -12.84
N ASN A 300 -22.96 9.12 -12.73
CA ASN A 300 -22.22 9.74 -13.83
C ASN A 300 -21.17 8.83 -14.47
N LEU A 301 -20.60 7.87 -13.73
CA LEU A 301 -19.44 7.09 -14.18
C LEU A 301 -19.74 5.60 -14.31
N VAL A 302 -20.65 5.05 -13.52
CA VAL A 302 -21.06 3.64 -13.65
C VAL A 302 -21.88 3.48 -14.93
N GLN A 303 -21.46 2.53 -15.77
CA GLN A 303 -22.08 2.24 -17.05
C GLN A 303 -22.24 0.72 -17.21
N LYS A 304 -23.12 0.30 -18.12
CA LYS A 304 -23.21 -1.10 -18.57
C LYS A 304 -22.80 -1.23 -20.02
N SER A 305 -21.97 -2.21 -20.33
CA SER A 305 -21.54 -2.52 -21.69
C SER A 305 -22.64 -3.26 -22.47
N PRO A 306 -22.53 -3.38 -23.81
CA PRO A 306 -23.49 -4.15 -24.61
C PRO A 306 -23.60 -5.63 -24.21
N GLY A 307 -22.52 -6.24 -23.72
CA GLY A 307 -22.51 -7.60 -23.18
C GLY A 307 -22.95 -7.71 -21.72
N GLY A 308 -23.32 -6.60 -21.08
CA GLY A 308 -23.90 -6.56 -19.73
C GLY A 308 -22.90 -6.41 -18.59
N LEU A 309 -21.62 -6.11 -18.87
CA LEU A 309 -20.62 -5.82 -17.84
C LEU A 309 -20.80 -4.43 -17.26
N THR A 310 -20.85 -4.33 -15.93
CA THR A 310 -20.87 -3.05 -15.21
C THR A 310 -19.45 -2.55 -15.00
N TYR A 311 -19.15 -1.33 -15.43
CA TYR A 311 -17.81 -0.73 -15.32
C TYR A 311 -17.90 0.72 -14.87
N VAL A 312 -16.79 1.24 -14.34
CA VAL A 312 -16.67 2.65 -13.99
C VAL A 312 -15.83 3.35 -15.06
N ALA A 313 -16.47 4.18 -15.87
CA ALA A 313 -15.83 4.99 -16.90
C ALA A 313 -15.03 6.15 -16.27
N GLU A 314 -14.13 6.74 -17.05
CA GLU A 314 -13.54 8.03 -16.71
C GLU A 314 -14.36 9.16 -17.34
N TRP A 315 -14.30 10.35 -16.75
CA TRP A 315 -14.91 11.55 -17.33
C TRP A 315 -13.83 12.56 -17.69
N ARG A 316 -13.83 13.06 -18.92
CA ARG A 316 -12.86 14.03 -19.43
C ARG A 316 -13.57 15.17 -20.14
N GLY A 317 -13.53 16.38 -19.57
CA GLY A 317 -13.98 17.61 -20.23
C GLY A 317 -15.43 17.58 -20.71
N GLY A 318 -16.32 16.91 -19.97
CA GLY A 318 -17.74 16.77 -20.34
C GLY A 318 -18.12 15.44 -20.97
N ILE A 319 -17.15 14.58 -21.30
CA ILE A 319 -17.38 13.37 -22.10
C ILE A 319 -16.91 12.14 -21.30
N LEU A 320 -17.69 11.06 -21.34
CA LEU A 320 -17.26 9.77 -20.81
C LEU A 320 -16.22 9.13 -21.73
N ASP A 321 -15.08 8.80 -21.16
CA ASP A 321 -14.09 7.91 -21.76
C ASP A 321 -14.39 6.49 -21.24
N HIS A 322 -14.94 5.65 -22.11
CA HIS A 322 -15.37 4.28 -21.82
C HIS A 322 -14.16 3.34 -21.67
N LYS A 323 -13.35 3.65 -20.66
CA LYS A 323 -12.09 3.05 -20.27
C LYS A 323 -12.14 2.84 -18.76
N MET A 324 -11.62 1.71 -18.30
CA MET A 324 -11.39 1.45 -16.89
C MET A 324 -9.95 0.97 -16.72
N GLY A 325 -9.25 1.51 -15.72
CA GLY A 325 -7.90 1.07 -15.37
C GLY A 325 -7.94 -0.14 -14.45
N HIS A 326 -6.85 -0.91 -14.41
CA HIS A 326 -6.63 -1.96 -13.41
C HIS A 326 -6.73 -1.38 -12.00
N LEU A 327 -6.14 -0.20 -11.78
CA LEU A 327 -6.27 0.56 -10.53
C LEU A 327 -7.71 0.65 -10.07
N ALA A 328 -8.65 1.02 -10.95
CA ALA A 328 -10.07 1.18 -10.60
C ALA A 328 -10.75 -0.12 -10.11
N CYS A 329 -10.11 -1.29 -10.27
CA CYS A 329 -10.64 -2.55 -9.76
C CYS A 329 -10.65 -2.65 -8.23
N PHE A 330 -9.93 -1.79 -7.50
CA PHE A 330 -10.01 -1.70 -6.03
C PHE A 330 -11.44 -1.32 -5.58
N SER A 331 -12.18 -0.63 -6.45
CA SER A 331 -13.51 -0.09 -6.14
C SER A 331 -14.53 -1.18 -5.82
N GLY A 332 -14.36 -2.42 -6.31
CA GLY A 332 -15.19 -3.55 -5.90
C GLY A 332 -15.12 -3.80 -4.39
N GLY A 333 -13.90 -3.95 -3.86
CA GLY A 333 -13.64 -4.09 -2.42
C GLY A 333 -14.08 -2.87 -1.63
N MET A 334 -13.75 -1.65 -2.10
CA MET A 334 -14.15 -0.39 -1.45
C MET A 334 -15.67 -0.27 -1.29
N ILE A 335 -16.43 -0.55 -2.36
CA ILE A 335 -17.90 -0.48 -2.32
C ILE A 335 -18.45 -1.57 -1.40
N GLY A 336 -17.87 -2.79 -1.47
CA GLY A 336 -18.24 -3.91 -0.62
C GLY A 336 -18.12 -3.58 0.88
N ILE A 337 -16.98 -3.05 1.32
CA ILE A 337 -16.77 -2.71 2.75
C ILE A 337 -17.65 -1.57 3.23
N GLY A 338 -18.14 -0.72 2.32
CA GLY A 338 -19.10 0.34 2.64
C GLY A 338 -20.55 -0.15 2.69
N ALA A 339 -20.87 -1.36 2.24
CA ALA A 339 -22.27 -1.76 2.02
C ALA A 339 -23.13 -1.74 3.30
N ASP A 340 -22.55 -2.08 4.45
CA ASP A 340 -23.28 -2.18 5.72
C ASP A 340 -23.65 -0.81 6.33
N ASP A 341 -22.93 0.26 5.98
CA ASP A 341 -23.05 1.58 6.60
C ASP A 341 -23.65 2.63 5.64
N GLY A 342 -24.22 2.17 4.53
CA GLY A 342 -24.90 2.99 3.53
C GLY A 342 -26.29 3.46 3.95
N PRO A 343 -26.99 4.20 3.07
CA PRO A 343 -28.37 4.58 3.30
C PRO A 343 -29.26 3.36 3.58
N ALA A 344 -30.26 3.54 4.44
CA ALA A 344 -31.14 2.46 4.87
C ALA A 344 -31.77 1.71 3.67
N GLY A 345 -31.63 0.39 3.65
CA GLY A 345 -32.15 -0.47 2.58
C GLY A 345 -31.24 -0.60 1.34
N GLN A 346 -30.09 0.07 1.28
CA GLN A 346 -29.17 0.00 0.12
C GLN A 346 -28.02 -1.00 0.25
N ARG A 347 -27.94 -1.76 1.36
CA ARG A 347 -26.88 -2.75 1.58
C ARG A 347 -26.71 -3.71 0.40
N GLN A 348 -27.80 -4.34 -0.04
CA GLN A 348 -27.74 -5.30 -1.14
C GLN A 348 -27.36 -4.62 -2.47
N HIS A 349 -27.85 -3.40 -2.71
CA HIS A 349 -27.49 -2.62 -3.89
C HIS A 349 -25.97 -2.39 -4.00
N TYR A 350 -25.32 -2.00 -2.90
CA TYR A 350 -23.86 -1.85 -2.89
C TYR A 350 -23.10 -3.17 -3.03
N LEU A 351 -23.57 -4.25 -2.40
CA LEU A 351 -22.97 -5.58 -2.59
C LEU A 351 -23.11 -6.08 -4.03
N ASP A 352 -24.25 -5.83 -4.67
CA ASP A 352 -24.49 -6.18 -6.07
C ASP A 352 -23.58 -5.35 -6.99
N LEU A 353 -23.51 -4.03 -6.79
CA LEU A 353 -22.61 -3.15 -7.53
C LEU A 353 -21.14 -3.57 -7.39
N ALA A 354 -20.70 -3.83 -6.15
CA ALA A 354 -19.36 -4.33 -5.86
C ALA A 354 -19.08 -5.67 -6.57
N ALA A 355 -20.05 -6.59 -6.56
CA ALA A 355 -19.94 -7.87 -7.23
C ALA A 355 -19.89 -7.74 -8.76
N GLU A 356 -20.69 -6.86 -9.36
CA GLU A 356 -20.70 -6.61 -10.80
C GLU A 356 -19.39 -5.96 -11.28
N ILE A 357 -18.87 -4.96 -10.56
CA ILE A 357 -17.57 -4.34 -10.86
C ILE A 357 -16.44 -5.35 -10.73
N THR A 358 -16.43 -6.13 -9.64
CA THR A 358 -15.42 -7.17 -9.42
C THR A 358 -15.46 -8.24 -10.51
N HIS A 359 -16.66 -8.61 -10.98
CA HIS A 359 -16.84 -9.52 -12.11
C HIS A 359 -16.27 -8.94 -13.41
N THR A 360 -16.52 -7.66 -13.71
CA THR A 360 -15.93 -6.99 -14.88
C THR A 360 -14.40 -6.96 -14.83
N CYS A 361 -13.83 -6.74 -13.65
CA CYS A 361 -12.39 -6.81 -13.44
C CYS A 361 -11.85 -8.23 -13.67
N HIS A 362 -12.56 -9.26 -13.19
CA HIS A 362 -12.23 -10.64 -13.51
C HIS A 362 -12.33 -10.94 -15.02
N GLU A 363 -13.35 -10.43 -15.71
CA GLU A 363 -13.47 -10.57 -17.16
C GLU A 363 -12.26 -9.99 -17.92
N SER A 364 -11.65 -8.91 -17.41
CA SER A 364 -10.42 -8.37 -17.99
C SER A 364 -9.23 -9.33 -17.89
N TYR A 365 -9.18 -10.15 -16.84
CA TYR A 365 -8.19 -11.23 -16.66
C TYR A 365 -8.54 -12.41 -17.58
N SER A 366 -9.79 -12.87 -17.50
CA SER A 366 -10.27 -14.04 -18.23
C SER A 366 -10.17 -13.90 -19.75
N ARG A 367 -10.32 -12.69 -20.29
CA ARG A 367 -10.22 -12.38 -21.72
C ARG A 367 -8.79 -12.19 -22.24
N SER A 368 -7.77 -12.23 -21.38
CA SER A 368 -6.37 -12.19 -21.81
C SER A 368 -5.80 -13.59 -22.06
N ALA A 369 -4.71 -13.66 -22.83
CA ALA A 369 -4.04 -14.93 -23.12
C ALA A 369 -3.29 -15.47 -21.90
N THR A 370 -2.79 -14.56 -21.05
CA THR A 370 -2.02 -14.91 -19.85
C THR A 370 -2.88 -15.07 -18.61
N LYS A 371 -4.19 -14.83 -18.67
CA LYS A 371 -5.09 -14.79 -17.50
C LYS A 371 -4.70 -13.73 -16.45
N LEU A 372 -4.04 -12.68 -16.91
CA LEU A 372 -3.70 -11.46 -16.15
C LEU A 372 -4.27 -10.25 -16.89
N GLY A 373 -4.72 -9.24 -16.17
CA GLY A 373 -5.41 -8.10 -16.75
C GLY A 373 -4.45 -7.03 -17.24
N PRO A 374 -4.81 -6.30 -18.31
CA PRO A 374 -4.06 -5.15 -18.77
C PRO A 374 -4.16 -3.97 -17.78
N GLU A 375 -3.21 -3.04 -17.83
CA GLU A 375 -3.23 -1.78 -17.07
C GLU A 375 -4.52 -0.98 -17.30
N ALA A 376 -5.08 -1.03 -18.52
CA ALA A 376 -6.40 -0.49 -18.79
C ALA A 376 -7.12 -1.24 -19.90
N PHE A 377 -8.44 -1.29 -19.80
CA PHE A 377 -9.34 -1.97 -20.73
C PHE A 377 -10.50 -1.06 -21.12
N ARG A 378 -11.14 -1.36 -22.27
CA ARG A 378 -12.16 -0.50 -22.88
C ARG A 378 -13.50 -1.22 -23.08
N PHE A 379 -14.54 -0.41 -23.26
CA PHE A 379 -15.93 -0.81 -23.45
C PHE A 379 -16.57 -0.14 -24.68
N ASP A 380 -15.74 0.32 -25.61
CA ASP A 380 -16.13 0.98 -26.84
C ASP A 380 -15.45 0.37 -28.07
N ALA A 381 -15.90 0.78 -29.26
CA ALA A 381 -15.34 0.35 -30.54
C ALA A 381 -15.22 -1.19 -30.72
N GLY A 382 -16.19 -1.93 -30.17
CA GLY A 382 -16.23 -3.39 -30.21
C GLY A 382 -15.35 -4.11 -29.20
N ALA A 383 -14.59 -3.38 -28.37
CA ALA A 383 -13.90 -3.94 -27.21
C ALA A 383 -14.81 -3.95 -25.99
N GLU A 384 -14.62 -4.97 -25.16
CA GLU A 384 -15.30 -5.11 -23.89
C GLU A 384 -14.35 -5.83 -22.92
N ALA A 385 -13.93 -5.13 -21.87
CA ALA A 385 -12.94 -5.61 -20.91
C ALA A 385 -11.61 -6.08 -21.56
N THR A 386 -11.21 -5.46 -22.68
CA THR A 386 -9.91 -5.73 -23.34
C THR A 386 -9.15 -4.45 -23.66
N ALA A 387 -7.82 -4.53 -23.75
CA ALA A 387 -6.96 -3.41 -24.10
C ALA A 387 -6.61 -3.38 -25.60
N ASN A 388 -7.09 -2.34 -26.28
CA ASN A 388 -6.80 -2.15 -27.70
C ASN A 388 -5.44 -1.47 -27.93
N ARG A 389 -5.01 -0.58 -27.02
CA ARG A 389 -3.77 0.19 -27.14
C ARG A 389 -2.59 -0.60 -26.58
N LEU A 390 -1.49 -0.67 -27.34
CA LEU A 390 -0.27 -1.35 -26.91
C LEU A 390 0.28 -0.82 -25.57
N SER A 391 0.12 0.48 -25.31
CA SER A 391 0.54 1.12 -24.06
C SER A 391 -0.20 0.62 -22.83
N ASP A 392 -1.36 0.00 -23.01
CA ASP A 392 -2.25 -0.37 -21.90
C ASP A 392 -2.20 -1.87 -21.62
N ARG A 393 -1.51 -2.67 -22.45
CA ARG A 393 -1.51 -4.15 -22.39
C ARG A 393 -0.61 -4.77 -21.32
N TYR A 394 0.16 -3.96 -20.60
CA TYR A 394 1.10 -4.48 -19.62
C TYR A 394 0.41 -4.86 -18.31
N TYR A 395 1.04 -5.72 -17.53
CA TYR A 395 0.65 -6.06 -16.16
C TYR A 395 1.91 -6.03 -15.28
N ILE A 396 1.93 -5.15 -14.27
CA ILE A 396 3.10 -4.91 -13.42
C ILE A 396 2.95 -5.52 -12.02
N LEU A 397 2.30 -6.69 -11.90
CA LEU A 397 2.11 -7.39 -10.62
C LEU A 397 1.16 -6.67 -9.64
N ARG A 398 0.16 -5.98 -10.19
CA ARG A 398 -0.77 -5.15 -9.42
C ARG A 398 -1.77 -5.96 -8.59
N PRO A 399 -2.22 -5.43 -7.44
CA PRO A 399 -3.07 -6.14 -6.50
C PRO A 399 -4.59 -5.91 -6.67
N GLU A 400 -5.05 -4.84 -7.32
CA GLU A 400 -6.38 -4.28 -7.00
C GLU A 400 -7.57 -5.19 -7.36
N VAL A 401 -7.38 -6.10 -8.33
CA VAL A 401 -8.37 -7.14 -8.65
C VAL A 401 -8.45 -8.19 -7.55
N ILE A 402 -7.30 -8.64 -7.05
CA ILE A 402 -7.17 -9.63 -5.98
C ILE A 402 -7.62 -9.02 -4.64
N GLU A 403 -7.33 -7.75 -4.39
CA GLU A 403 -7.86 -7.00 -3.25
C GLU A 403 -9.39 -7.10 -3.20
N SER A 404 -10.06 -6.80 -4.33
CA SER A 404 -11.50 -6.94 -4.44
C SER A 404 -11.98 -8.37 -4.24
N TYR A 405 -11.24 -9.38 -4.72
CA TYR A 405 -11.58 -10.79 -4.44
C TYR A 405 -11.54 -11.09 -2.94
N MET A 406 -10.51 -10.62 -2.23
CA MET A 406 -10.36 -10.81 -0.78
C MET A 406 -11.54 -10.22 -0.02
N TYR A 407 -11.87 -8.95 -0.28
CA TYR A 407 -13.01 -8.30 0.37
C TYR A 407 -14.34 -8.98 0.04
N MET A 408 -14.58 -9.26 -1.25
CA MET A 408 -15.84 -9.89 -1.66
C MET A 408 -15.97 -11.32 -1.13
N TRP A 409 -14.88 -12.07 -0.99
CA TRP A 409 -14.87 -13.35 -0.28
C TRP A 409 -15.28 -13.16 1.19
N ARG A 410 -14.61 -12.30 1.96
CA ARG A 410 -14.91 -12.13 3.39
C ARG A 410 -16.34 -11.62 3.65
N LEU A 411 -16.85 -10.75 2.77
CA LEU A 411 -18.19 -10.18 2.92
C LEU A 411 -19.32 -11.12 2.51
N THR A 412 -19.07 -12.07 1.60
CA THR A 412 -20.15 -12.87 0.98
C THR A 412 -19.97 -14.38 1.08
N HIS A 413 -18.75 -14.85 1.36
CA HIS A 413 -18.34 -16.25 1.33
C HIS A 413 -18.68 -16.96 0.01
N ASN A 414 -18.78 -16.21 -1.09
CA ASN A 414 -19.04 -16.80 -2.40
C ASN A 414 -17.75 -17.46 -2.94
N PRO A 415 -17.74 -18.80 -3.17
CA PRO A 415 -16.54 -19.55 -3.52
C PRO A 415 -15.87 -19.08 -4.82
N LYS A 416 -16.62 -18.45 -5.74
CA LYS A 416 -16.08 -17.94 -7.00
C LYS A 416 -14.88 -17.00 -6.82
N TYR A 417 -14.84 -16.22 -5.72
CA TYR A 417 -13.74 -15.28 -5.48
C TYR A 417 -12.42 -15.99 -5.15
N ARG A 418 -12.50 -17.14 -4.45
CA ARG A 418 -11.34 -18.01 -4.22
C ARG A 418 -10.93 -18.76 -5.49
N GLU A 419 -11.89 -19.18 -6.31
CA GLU A 419 -11.62 -19.78 -7.63
C GLU A 419 -10.90 -18.78 -8.56
N TRP A 420 -11.36 -17.53 -8.63
CA TRP A 420 -10.69 -16.48 -9.41
C TRP A 420 -9.32 -16.09 -8.85
N GLY A 421 -9.16 -16.09 -7.52
CA GLY A 421 -7.85 -15.92 -6.89
C GLY A 421 -6.89 -17.05 -7.26
N TRP A 422 -7.39 -18.29 -7.37
CA TRP A 422 -6.60 -19.43 -7.79
C TRP A 422 -6.12 -19.29 -9.24
N GLU A 423 -7.02 -18.91 -10.15
CA GLU A 423 -6.66 -18.64 -11.54
C GLU A 423 -5.55 -17.58 -11.66
N ALA A 424 -5.62 -16.52 -10.84
CA ALA A 424 -4.59 -15.49 -10.79
C ALA A 424 -3.24 -16.03 -10.28
N VAL A 425 -3.25 -16.92 -9.28
CA VAL A 425 -2.03 -17.59 -8.78
C VAL A 425 -1.39 -18.44 -9.87
N GLU A 426 -2.17 -19.28 -10.57
CA GLU A 426 -1.68 -20.09 -11.68
C GLU A 426 -1.08 -19.22 -12.79
N ALA A 427 -1.73 -18.09 -13.09
CA ALA A 427 -1.27 -17.13 -14.07
C ALA A 427 0.05 -16.45 -13.66
N LEU A 428 0.18 -16.01 -12.41
CA LEU A 428 1.40 -15.41 -11.85
C LEU A 428 2.58 -16.40 -11.90
N GLU A 429 2.37 -17.64 -11.44
CA GLU A 429 3.39 -18.70 -11.46
C GLU A 429 3.84 -19.03 -12.90
N LYS A 430 2.90 -19.05 -13.85
CA LYS A 430 3.19 -19.41 -15.24
C LYS A 430 3.83 -18.29 -16.05
N HIS A 431 3.41 -17.05 -15.82
CA HIS A 431 3.72 -15.93 -16.72
C HIS A 431 4.58 -14.83 -16.09
N CYS A 432 4.61 -14.72 -14.76
CA CYS A 432 5.39 -13.69 -14.07
C CYS A 432 6.62 -14.25 -13.36
N ARG A 433 6.59 -15.52 -12.92
CA ARG A 433 7.73 -16.16 -12.27
C ARG A 433 8.91 -16.31 -13.24
N VAL A 434 10.08 -15.91 -12.78
CA VAL A 434 11.37 -16.11 -13.45
C VAL A 434 12.37 -16.73 -12.47
N ASP A 435 13.57 -17.11 -12.94
CA ASP A 435 14.58 -17.80 -12.12
C ASP A 435 14.91 -17.12 -10.79
N ALA A 436 14.79 -15.79 -10.73
CA ALA A 436 15.23 -14.98 -9.60
C ALA A 436 14.17 -13.99 -9.10
N GLY A 437 12.89 -14.39 -9.09
CA GLY A 437 11.78 -13.59 -8.54
C GLY A 437 10.56 -13.58 -9.47
N PHE A 438 9.73 -12.55 -9.35
CA PHE A 438 8.60 -12.29 -10.24
C PHE A 438 8.80 -10.98 -10.99
N SER A 439 8.42 -10.97 -12.27
CA SER A 439 8.50 -9.78 -13.11
C SER A 439 7.15 -9.48 -13.76
N GLY A 440 6.83 -8.19 -13.87
CA GLY A 440 5.74 -7.74 -14.72
C GLY A 440 5.95 -8.18 -16.18
N ILE A 441 4.86 -8.17 -16.94
CA ILE A 441 4.80 -8.53 -18.36
C ILE A 441 4.29 -7.37 -19.20
N ARG A 442 4.81 -7.23 -20.42
CA ARG A 442 4.56 -6.07 -21.29
C ARG A 442 3.30 -6.20 -22.16
N ASP A 443 2.82 -7.42 -22.39
CA ASP A 443 1.61 -7.69 -23.16
C ASP A 443 0.92 -8.96 -22.66
N VAL A 444 -0.24 -8.80 -21.99
CA VAL A 444 -1.07 -9.90 -21.46
C VAL A 444 -1.80 -10.72 -22.56
N TYR A 445 -1.77 -10.26 -23.81
CA TYR A 445 -2.37 -10.96 -24.95
C TYR A 445 -1.35 -11.77 -25.76
N ALA A 446 -0.06 -11.70 -25.41
CA ALA A 446 0.99 -12.42 -26.10
C ALA A 446 1.02 -13.91 -25.70
N SER A 447 1.24 -14.79 -26.68
CA SER A 447 1.43 -16.23 -26.44
C SER A 447 2.75 -16.55 -25.74
N THR A 448 3.78 -15.72 -25.97
CA THR A 448 5.05 -15.75 -25.26
C THR A 448 5.26 -14.38 -24.61
N VAL A 449 5.41 -14.37 -23.29
CA VAL A 449 5.49 -13.13 -22.51
C VAL A 449 6.85 -12.47 -22.63
N SER A 450 6.86 -11.14 -22.69
CA SER A 450 8.06 -10.33 -22.51
C SER A 450 8.01 -9.67 -21.14
N HIS A 451 9.06 -9.84 -20.35
CA HIS A 451 9.13 -9.28 -19.01
C HIS A 451 9.58 -7.81 -18.99
N ASP A 452 9.15 -7.07 -17.98
CA ASP A 452 9.57 -5.69 -17.72
C ASP A 452 10.86 -5.59 -16.90
N ASN A 453 11.29 -6.71 -16.30
CA ASN A 453 12.41 -6.83 -15.37
C ASN A 453 12.25 -6.00 -14.09
N MET A 454 11.04 -5.96 -13.53
CA MET A 454 10.78 -5.36 -12.22
C MET A 454 9.89 -6.24 -11.34
N GLN A 455 10.35 -6.48 -10.11
CA GLN A 455 9.56 -6.97 -9.00
C GLN A 455 9.22 -5.76 -8.13
N GLN A 456 8.01 -5.24 -8.30
CA GLN A 456 7.49 -4.10 -7.56
C GLN A 456 7.36 -4.44 -6.08
N SER A 457 7.59 -3.50 -5.16
CA SER A 457 7.48 -3.79 -3.73
C SER A 457 6.05 -4.20 -3.32
N PHE A 458 5.03 -3.61 -3.97
CA PHE A 458 3.62 -3.97 -3.78
C PHE A 458 3.25 -5.40 -4.16
N PHE A 459 4.07 -6.09 -4.96
CA PHE A 459 3.83 -7.51 -5.19
C PHE A 459 3.94 -8.30 -3.88
N LEU A 460 4.91 -7.93 -3.04
CA LEU A 460 5.13 -8.56 -1.74
C LEU A 460 4.12 -8.04 -0.70
N SER A 461 3.96 -6.72 -0.58
CA SER A 461 3.07 -6.15 0.45
C SER A 461 1.60 -6.35 0.19
N GLU A 462 1.16 -6.36 -1.08
CA GLU A 462 -0.26 -6.33 -1.43
C GLU A 462 -0.70 -7.61 -2.11
N THR A 463 -0.14 -7.91 -3.28
CA THR A 463 -0.65 -9.02 -4.12
C THR A 463 -0.57 -10.35 -3.38
N LEU A 464 0.60 -10.67 -2.81
CA LEU A 464 0.78 -11.91 -2.06
C LEU A 464 0.06 -11.91 -0.71
N LYS A 465 -0.05 -10.75 -0.04
CA LYS A 465 -0.81 -10.60 1.20
C LYS A 465 -2.31 -10.84 0.98
N TYR A 466 -2.91 -10.20 -0.02
CA TYR A 466 -4.33 -10.37 -0.33
C TYR A 466 -4.65 -11.78 -0.81
N LEU A 467 -3.78 -12.42 -1.60
CA LEU A 467 -3.92 -13.84 -1.94
C LEU A 467 -3.88 -14.72 -0.69
N TYR A 468 -2.91 -14.50 0.19
CA TYR A 468 -2.79 -15.24 1.44
C TYR A 468 -4.04 -15.07 2.33
N LEU A 469 -4.54 -13.84 2.50
CA LEU A 469 -5.75 -13.56 3.28
C LEU A 469 -7.02 -14.10 2.62
N LEU A 470 -7.12 -14.10 1.29
CA LEU A 470 -8.23 -14.68 0.54
C LEU A 470 -8.39 -16.18 0.82
N PHE A 471 -7.29 -16.91 1.01
CA PHE A 471 -7.29 -18.34 1.33
C PHE A 471 -7.14 -18.65 2.82
N SER A 472 -7.07 -17.63 3.67
CA SER A 472 -7.05 -17.77 5.13
C SER A 472 -8.47 -17.74 5.70
N ASP A 473 -8.58 -18.09 6.98
CA ASP A 473 -9.80 -17.88 7.76
C ASP A 473 -10.00 -16.39 8.07
N ASP A 474 -11.25 -16.02 8.37
CA ASP A 474 -11.66 -14.63 8.59
C ASP A 474 -11.13 -14.02 9.90
N ASP A 475 -10.70 -14.87 10.84
CA ASP A 475 -10.11 -14.46 12.13
C ASP A 475 -8.66 -13.98 12.02
N LEU A 476 -8.00 -14.22 10.88
CA LEU A 476 -6.72 -13.61 10.57
C LEU A 476 -6.92 -12.18 10.05
N LEU A 477 -6.58 -11.18 10.87
CA LEU A 477 -6.83 -9.75 10.59
C LEU A 477 -8.31 -9.47 10.25
N PRO A 478 -9.23 -9.67 11.21
CA PRO A 478 -10.66 -9.49 10.96
C PRO A 478 -10.98 -8.02 10.62
N LEU A 479 -11.93 -7.82 9.70
CA LEU A 479 -12.25 -6.49 9.14
C LEU A 479 -12.88 -5.55 10.18
N GLU A 480 -13.37 -6.10 11.30
CA GLU A 480 -13.93 -5.37 12.43
C GLU A 480 -12.85 -4.75 13.35
N ASP A 481 -11.63 -5.28 13.29
CA ASP A 481 -10.49 -4.83 14.10
C ASP A 481 -9.44 -4.09 13.25
N TRP A 482 -9.37 -4.37 11.94
CA TRP A 482 -8.30 -3.87 11.06
C TRP A 482 -8.84 -3.20 9.80
N VAL A 483 -8.24 -2.06 9.47
CA VAL A 483 -8.43 -1.35 8.20
C VAL A 483 -7.09 -1.31 7.47
N PHE A 484 -7.03 -1.93 6.30
CA PHE A 484 -5.85 -1.89 5.44
C PHE A 484 -5.70 -0.50 4.83
N ASN A 485 -4.51 0.10 4.86
CA ASN A 485 -4.23 1.29 4.05
C ASN A 485 -4.21 0.93 2.54
N THR A 486 -3.96 1.90 1.65
CA THR A 486 -3.93 1.66 0.17
C THR A 486 -2.69 0.88 -0.32
N GLU A 487 -1.78 0.47 0.57
CA GLU A 487 -0.64 -0.41 0.24
C GLU A 487 -0.72 -1.71 1.08
N ALA A 488 -1.95 -2.14 1.39
CA ALA A 488 -2.28 -3.33 2.15
C ALA A 488 -1.66 -3.44 3.56
N HIS A 489 -1.30 -2.33 4.19
CA HIS A 489 -0.77 -2.31 5.55
C HIS A 489 -1.91 -2.21 6.59
N PRO A 490 -2.15 -3.24 7.44
CA PRO A 490 -3.27 -3.26 8.36
C PRO A 490 -3.05 -2.31 9.56
N LEU A 491 -3.96 -1.35 9.71
CA LEU A 491 -4.00 -0.43 10.85
C LEU A 491 -5.20 -0.76 11.75
N PRO A 492 -5.05 -0.72 13.08
CA PRO A 492 -6.13 -1.06 13.98
C PRO A 492 -7.22 0.01 13.97
N VAL A 493 -8.48 -0.41 14.15
CA VAL A 493 -9.60 0.49 14.44
C VAL A 493 -9.31 1.23 15.76
N ILE A 494 -9.37 2.56 15.73
CA ILE A 494 -9.08 3.44 16.86
C ILE A 494 -10.29 3.49 17.78
N ARG A 495 -10.42 2.49 18.66
CA ARG A 495 -11.51 2.43 19.64
C ARG A 495 -11.33 3.47 20.74
N LYS A 496 -12.40 4.16 21.15
CA LYS A 496 -12.35 5.16 22.25
C LYS A 496 -11.74 4.63 23.56
N ARG A 497 -11.79 3.31 23.79
CA ARG A 497 -11.19 2.65 24.97
C ARG A 497 -9.65 2.60 24.95
N PHE A 498 -9.01 2.78 23.80
CA PHE A 498 -7.54 2.74 23.68
C PHE A 498 -6.87 3.93 24.38
N PHE A 499 -7.51 5.11 24.35
CA PHE A 499 -7.00 6.31 25.03
C PHE A 499 -7.11 6.28 26.56
N MET A 500 -8.07 5.55 27.12
CA MET A 500 -8.20 5.38 28.58
C MET A 500 -7.16 4.42 29.18
N ARG A 501 -6.63 3.46 28.39
CA ARG A 501 -5.62 2.51 28.88
C ARG A 501 -4.20 3.07 28.93
N LEU A 502 -3.88 4.03 28.06
CA LEU A 502 -2.55 4.68 28.02
C LEU A 502 -2.39 5.84 29.02
N SER A 503 -3.47 6.26 29.67
CA SER A 503 -3.50 7.34 30.67
C SER A 503 -3.64 6.84 32.12
N GLY A 504 -3.63 5.51 32.34
CA GLY A 504 -3.71 4.89 33.66
C GLY A 504 -2.40 4.23 34.10
N PRO A 505 -1.96 4.35 35.37
CA PRO A 505 -0.67 3.87 35.85
C PRO A 505 -0.56 2.34 36.04
N THR A 506 -1.39 1.52 35.37
CA THR A 506 -1.54 0.09 35.68
C THR A 506 -1.70 -0.82 34.45
N ALA A 507 -0.98 -0.56 33.36
CA ALA A 507 -0.97 -1.44 32.18
C ALA A 507 0.39 -2.11 31.96
N ALA A 508 0.82 -2.93 32.93
CA ALA A 508 1.89 -3.90 32.74
C ALA A 508 1.40 -5.26 33.26
N ARG A 509 0.53 -5.93 32.49
CA ARG A 509 0.28 -7.38 32.52
C ARG A 509 -0.77 -7.71 31.45
N GLN A 510 -0.60 -8.89 30.85
CA GLN A 510 -1.42 -9.53 29.81
C GLN A 510 -1.16 -9.10 28.36
N PHE A 511 -0.06 -9.62 27.81
CA PHE A 511 -0.12 -10.39 26.56
C PHE A 511 0.78 -11.64 26.75
N GLN A 512 0.13 -12.73 27.16
CA GLN A 512 0.60 -14.10 27.02
C GLN A 512 -0.66 -14.89 26.68
N LEU A 513 -0.84 -15.19 25.40
CA LEU A 513 -1.41 -16.41 24.86
C LEU A 513 -0.88 -16.55 23.43
#